data_AF-A0A8B5X6N3-F1
#
_entry.id   AF-A0A8B5X6N3-F1
#
_cell.length_a   1.000
_cell.length_b   1.000
_cell.length_c   1.000
_cell.angle_alpha   90.00
_cell.angle_beta   90.00
_cell.angle_gamma   90.00
#
_symmetry.space_group_name_H-M   'P 1'
#
loop_
_entity.id
_entity.type
_entity.pdbx_description
1 polymer ?
#
loop_
_entity_poly.entity_id
_entity_poly.type
_entity_poly.pdbx_seq_one_letter_code
_entity_poly.pdbx_strand_id
1 'polypeptide(L)' 'MRIVLLLIAGAVIGLTLTRWLGEPAAPARELPETPDPAAAPAVPTRPQDLPQFERELNRFMEDAAEERRRQIDPP' A
#
# COMPACT_ATOMS: atom_id res chain seq x y z
N MET A 1 -0.79 -9.24 -44.91
CA MET A 1 -0.11 -9.67 -43.66
C MET A 1 -0.11 -8.63 -42.55
N ARG A 2 0.21 -7.37 -42.82
CA ARG A 2 0.28 -6.30 -41.79
C ARG A 2 -1.01 -6.11 -40.98
N ILE A 3 -2.18 -6.20 -41.63
CA ILE A 3 -3.50 -6.12 -40.97
C ILE A 3 -3.77 -7.31 -40.04
N VAL A 4 -3.31 -8.51 -40.40
CA VAL A 4 -3.45 -9.71 -39.56
C VAL A 4 -2.60 -9.57 -38.30
N LEU A 5 -1.37 -9.06 -38.44
CA LEU A 5 -0.51 -8.74 -37.30
C LEU A 5 -1.13 -7.70 -36.35
N LEU A 6 -1.79 -6.68 -36.89
CA LEU A 6 -2.46 -5.65 -36.09
C LEU A 6 -3.66 -6.21 -35.32
N LEU A 7 -4.44 -7.10 -35.93
CA LEU A 7 -5.56 -7.76 -35.26
C LEU A 7 -5.08 -8.67 -34.13
N ILE A 8 -3.99 -9.42 -34.35
CA ILE A 8 -3.39 -10.27 -33.32
C ILE A 8 -2.88 -9.40 -32.15
N ALA A 9 -2.18 -8.30 -32.45
CA ALA A 9 -1.71 -7.38 -31.42
C ALA A 9 -2.87 -6.78 -30.61
N GLY A 10 -3.94 -6.35 -31.27
CA GLY A 10 -5.13 -5.83 -30.62
C GLY A 10 -5.82 -6.86 -29.73
N ALA A 11 -5.92 -8.12 -30.19
CA ALA A 11 -6.50 -9.20 -29.40
C ALA A 11 -5.67 -9.54 -28.16
N VAL A 12 -4.34 -9.55 -28.27
CA VAL A 12 -3.44 -9.79 -27.13
C VAL A 12 -3.59 -8.69 -26.09
N ILE A 13 -3.61 -7.42 -26.52
CA ILE A 13 -3.77 -6.25 -25.63
C ILE A 13 -5.15 -6.28 -24.95
N GLY A 14 -6.23 -6.50 -25.72
CA GLY A 14 -7.58 -6.60 -25.14
C GLY A 14 -7.71 -7.75 -24.14
N LEU A 15 -7.09 -8.90 -24.41
CA LEU A 15 -7.07 -10.04 -23.50
C LEU A 15 -6.23 -9.76 -22.24
N THR A 16 -5.13 -9.03 -22.35
CA THR A 16 -4.31 -8.66 -21.18
C THR A 16 -5.03 -7.67 -20.30
N LEU A 17 -5.70 -6.66 -20.86
CA LEU A 17 -6.49 -5.70 -20.08
C LEU A 17 -7.65 -6.38 -19.36
N THR A 18 -8.37 -7.28 -20.03
CA THR A 18 -9.49 -8.02 -19.39
C THR A 18 -9.00 -8.98 -18.32
N ARG A 19 -7.82 -9.58 -18.47
CA ARG A 19 -7.14 -10.33 -17.40
C ARG A 19 -6.77 -9.44 -16.23
N TRP A 20 -6.20 -8.26 -16.49
CA TRP A 20 -5.80 -7.31 -15.45
C TRP A 20 -6.98 -6.74 -14.65
N LEU A 21 -8.08 -6.42 -15.34
CA LEU A 21 -9.29 -5.88 -14.71
C LEU A 21 -10.16 -6.96 -14.06
N GLY A 22 -10.06 -8.19 -14.57
CA GLY A 22 -10.83 -9.35 -14.13
C GLY A 22 -10.10 -10.25 -13.15
N GLU A 23 -8.85 -9.95 -12.80
CA GLU A 23 -8.17 -10.60 -11.68
C GLU A 23 -8.75 -9.99 -10.40
N PRO A 24 -9.65 -10.69 -9.67
CA PRO A 24 -9.92 -10.27 -8.31
C PRO A 24 -8.58 -10.28 -7.61
N ALA A 25 -8.22 -9.17 -6.96
CA ALA A 25 -7.05 -9.08 -6.12
C ALA A 25 -6.96 -10.39 -5.32
N ALA A 26 -5.85 -11.12 -5.50
CA ALA A 26 -5.59 -12.32 -4.71
C ALA A 26 -5.95 -11.96 -3.26
N PRO A 27 -6.77 -12.78 -2.55
CA PRO A 27 -7.15 -12.46 -1.19
C PRO A 27 -5.85 -12.14 -0.47
N ALA A 28 -5.76 -10.89 0.03
CA ALA A 28 -4.58 -10.39 0.69
C ALA A 28 -4.14 -11.50 1.64
N ARG A 29 -3.00 -12.11 1.35
CA ARG A 29 -2.42 -13.09 2.27
C ARG A 29 -2.25 -12.29 3.53
N GLU A 30 -3.05 -12.60 4.55
CA GLU A 30 -2.93 -12.00 5.87
C GLU A 30 -1.48 -12.23 6.27
N LEU A 31 -0.64 -11.22 6.08
CA LEU A 31 0.66 -11.20 6.69
C LEU A 31 0.36 -11.28 8.18
N PRO A 32 1.00 -12.20 8.93
CA PRO A 32 0.85 -12.20 10.36
C PRO A 32 1.18 -10.80 10.83
N GLU A 33 0.18 -10.16 11.44
CA GLU A 33 0.27 -8.89 12.14
C GLU A 33 1.30 -9.12 13.24
N THR A 34 2.57 -8.94 12.88
CA THR A 34 3.66 -8.77 13.82
C THR A 34 3.52 -7.31 14.18
N PRO A 35 3.00 -6.98 15.38
CA PRO A 35 2.97 -5.60 15.80
C PRO A 35 4.42 -5.29 16.14
N ASP A 36 5.16 -4.78 15.16
CA ASP A 36 6.39 -4.08 15.46
C ASP A 36 5.94 -2.74 16.05
N PRO A 37 6.12 -2.50 17.37
CA PRO A 37 5.66 -1.28 18.02
C PRO A 37 6.39 -0.02 17.50
N ALA A 38 7.40 -0.19 16.63
CA ALA A 38 8.10 0.87 15.93
C ALA A 38 7.67 1.05 14.45
N ALA A 39 6.74 0.25 13.94
CA ALA A 39 6.32 0.34 12.54
C ALA A 39 5.33 1.47 12.29
N ALA A 40 5.59 2.23 11.22
CA ALA A 40 4.74 3.33 10.77
C ALA A 40 3.27 2.88 10.57
N PRO A 41 2.28 3.75 10.86
CA PRO A 41 0.88 3.40 10.72
C PRO A 41 0.54 3.01 9.28
N ALA A 42 -0.27 1.96 9.13
CA ALA A 42 -0.64 1.43 7.83
C ALA A 42 -1.55 2.41 7.06
N VAL A 43 -1.28 2.60 5.77
CA VAL A 43 -2.04 3.54 4.94
C VAL A 43 -3.47 2.99 4.73
N PRO A 44 -4.52 3.75 5.10
CA PRO A 44 -5.89 3.30 4.96
C PRO A 44 -6.27 3.16 3.48
N THR A 45 -6.91 2.05 3.13
CA THR A 45 -7.43 1.77 1.78
C THR A 45 -8.89 2.18 1.61
N ARG A 46 -9.54 2.61 2.70
CA ARG A 46 -10.94 3.07 2.71
C ARG A 46 -11.02 4.48 3.29
N PRO A 47 -11.93 5.34 2.78
CA PRO A 47 -12.05 6.72 3.25
C PRO A 47 -12.49 6.83 4.71
N GLN A 48 -13.29 5.87 5.21
CA GLN A 48 -13.78 5.87 6.58
C GLN A 48 -12.70 5.69 7.65
N ASP A 49 -11.55 5.12 7.29
CA ASP A 49 -10.46 4.80 8.22
C ASP A 49 -9.41 5.94 8.29
N LEU A 50 -9.52 6.94 7.41
CA LEU A 50 -8.66 8.13 7.36
C LEU A 50 -8.57 8.90 8.70
N PRO A 51 -9.67 9.21 9.41
CA PRO A 51 -9.59 9.95 10.67
C PRO A 51 -8.92 9.16 11.80
N GLN A 52 -8.89 7.83 11.73
CA GLN A 52 -8.16 7.02 12.70
C GLN A 52 -6.66 7.02 12.39
N PHE A 53 -6.30 6.83 11.12
CA PHE A 53 -4.92 6.91 10.64
C PHE A 53 -4.25 8.25 10.98
N GLU A 54 -4.95 9.38 10.79
CA GLU A 54 -4.40 10.70 11.13
C GLU A 54 -4.00 10.81 12.61
N ARG A 55 -4.82 10.29 13.52
CA ARG A 55 -4.51 10.29 14.96
C ARG A 55 -3.31 9.41 15.29
N GLU A 56 -3.21 8.26 14.65
CA GLU A 56 -2.09 7.32 14.84
C GLU A 56 -0.79 7.90 14.28
N LEU A 57 -0.84 8.56 13.12
CA LEU A 57 0.30 9.26 12.52
C LEU A 57 0.81 10.40 13.39
N ASN A 58 -0.09 11.21 13.96
CA ASN A 58 0.31 12.31 14.82
C ASN A 58 1.04 11.81 16.08
N ARG A 59 0.52 10.75 16.69
CA ARG A 59 1.14 10.10 17.86
C ARG A 59 2.51 9.49 17.51
N PHE A 60 2.61 8.82 16.37
CA PHE A 60 3.87 8.26 15.88
C PHE A 60 4.96 9.33 15.69
N MET A 61 4.59 10.50 15.16
CA MET A 61 5.52 11.62 14.99
C MET A 61 5.98 12.22 16.32
N GLU A 62 5.09 12.32 17.30
CA GLU A 62 5.41 12.78 18.66
C GLU A 62 6.39 11.81 19.35
N ASP A 63 6.11 10.51 19.31
CA ASP A 63 6.98 9.47 19.88
C ASP A 63 8.36 9.47 19.21
N ALA A 64 8.40 9.56 17.87
CA ALA A 64 9.65 9.63 17.13
C ALA A 64 10.47 10.89 17.48
N ALA A 65 9.81 12.03 17.72
CA ALA A 65 10.47 13.26 18.12
C ALA A 65 11.05 13.16 19.55
N GLU A 66 10.35 12.52 20.48
CA GLU A 66 10.87 12.24 21.82
C GLU A 66 12.06 11.28 21.79
N GLU A 67 11.98 10.21 21.00
CA GLU A 67 13.04 9.23 20.81
C GLU A 67 14.32 9.92 20.30
N ARG A 68 14.17 10.83 19.32
CA ARG A 68 15.27 11.63 18.77
C ARG A 68 15.86 12.59 19.81
N ARG A 69 15.03 13.23 20.63
CA ARG A 69 15.52 14.10 21.72
C ARG A 69 16.37 13.33 22.73
N ARG A 70 15.94 12.15 23.16
CA ARG A 70 16.72 11.28 24.06
C ARG A 70 18.05 10.84 23.46
N GLN A 71 18.11 10.66 22.14
CA GLN A 71 19.35 10.30 21.43
C GLN A 71 20.31 11.50 21.29
N ILE A 72 19.80 12.73 21.23
CA ILE A 72 20.61 13.95 21.03
C ILE A 72 21.15 14.50 22.36
N ASP A 73 20.41 14.33 23.46
CA ASP A 73 20.83 14.77 24.80
C ASP A 73 20.82 13.58 25.77
N PRO A 74 21.83 12.69 25.71
CA PRO A 74 21.97 11.61 26.68
C PRO A 74 22.48 12.18 28.03
N PRO A 75 21.96 11.71 29.18
CA PRO A 75 22.29 12.23 30.51
C PRO A 75 23.77 12.05 30.89
#